data_AF-A0A9Q4GBB5-F1
#
_entry.id   AF-A0A9Q4GBB5-F1
#
_cell.length_a   1.000
_cell.length_b   1.000
_cell.length_c   1.000
_cell.angle_alpha   90.00
_cell.angle_beta   90.00
_cell.angle_gamma   90.00
#
_symmetry.space_group_name_H-M   'P 1'
#
loop_
_entity.id
_entity.type
_entity.pdbx_description
1 polymer ?
#
loop_
_entity_poly.entity_id
_entity_poly.type
_entity_poly.pdbx_seq_one_letter_code
_entity_poly.pdbx_strand_id
1 'polypeptide(L)'
;MEKFFFSVRNSRINCTDVLKFMKLTGLFHTAHTYTAMNSILKEFAKKAGVTVSDEMLQSYADYKRKQLGLLKAEQMQKYLDTLEVSLDDWENSLEDELYRNELRNKLGGSVYVGDAWNILKTIPEIRNSINDLIAEKAANCKLDLNDEELQKESDALRRALNLHKKSDLEVYLTSLNMNEDDWEKSVTANLMSKKLKQENVSPLTKAEVAGILNRYPVIKDLLSKLVFGNVIRAKASELNLTVSDDELNAYTENFRRALALHKLEHFNIWLNAAGLTIDDFEIMAETAILTKKVILNTDEILHSGNIEKGVKCSSFFSDALLEVISQELVVADAKEKGVRITNKDLQELSDALRRVNGYHNASVFKKHLEFYDLSAEYWEEYVEKQAFIRKMKQSQTTDKKLLEYLHNNNEVLDSVKAGAFKEYAYNLSDKTALEWFN
;
A
#
# COMPACT_ATOMS: atom_id res chain seq x y z
N MET A 1 10.82 30.09 -22.69
CA MET A 1 11.94 29.97 -21.73
C MET A 1 11.59 28.79 -20.85
N GLU A 2 12.29 27.66 -20.96
CA GLU A 2 11.99 26.47 -20.15
C GLU A 2 12.14 26.81 -18.66
N LYS A 3 11.09 26.52 -17.87
CA LYS A 3 11.11 26.70 -16.41
C LYS A 3 11.84 25.50 -15.80
N PHE A 4 12.96 25.74 -15.12
CA PHE A 4 13.74 24.69 -14.44
C PHE A 4 13.49 24.70 -12.93
N PHE A 5 13.44 23.52 -12.35
CA PHE A 5 13.07 23.26 -10.96
C PHE A 5 14.29 23.36 -10.07
N PHE A 6 15.35 22.66 -10.48
CA PHE A 6 16.60 22.53 -9.76
C PHE A 6 17.76 22.46 -10.74
N SER A 7 18.84 23.16 -10.40
CA SER A 7 20.14 22.92 -10.99
C SER A 7 20.95 22.05 -10.04
N VAL A 8 21.18 20.81 -10.42
CA VAL A 8 22.05 19.89 -9.70
C VAL A 8 23.37 19.85 -10.44
N ARG A 9 24.37 20.60 -9.94
CA ARG A 9 25.65 20.82 -10.62
C ARG A 9 25.43 21.35 -12.04
N ASN A 10 25.54 20.49 -13.05
CA ASN A 10 25.37 20.83 -14.47
C ASN A 10 24.04 20.33 -15.07
N SER A 11 23.27 19.55 -14.33
CA SER A 11 21.97 19.03 -14.77
C SER A 11 20.87 20.01 -14.38
N ARG A 12 19.96 20.28 -15.32
CA ARG A 12 18.74 21.04 -15.04
C ARG A 12 17.58 20.08 -15.07
N ILE A 13 16.81 20.05 -13.99
CA ILE A 13 15.63 19.20 -13.86
C ILE A 13 14.40 20.08 -14.08
N ASN A 14 13.50 19.67 -14.97
CA ASN A 14 12.21 20.31 -15.19
C ASN A 14 11.02 19.37 -14.89
N CYS A 15 9.79 19.86 -15.10
CA CYS A 15 8.56 19.13 -14.77
C CYS A 15 8.42 17.89 -15.64
N THR A 16 8.73 18.07 -16.92
CA THR A 16 8.71 17.03 -17.94
C THR A 16 9.67 15.91 -17.59
N ASP A 17 10.86 16.21 -17.05
CA ASP A 17 11.82 15.19 -16.64
C ASP A 17 11.27 14.30 -15.51
N VAL A 18 10.61 14.91 -14.51
CA VAL A 18 9.97 14.17 -13.40
C VAL A 18 8.80 13.33 -13.91
N LEU A 19 7.94 13.88 -14.77
CA LEU A 19 6.82 13.14 -15.34
C LEU A 19 7.28 11.96 -16.20
N LYS A 20 8.31 12.15 -17.04
CA LYS A 20 8.88 11.07 -17.84
C LYS A 20 9.49 9.98 -16.96
N PHE A 21 10.18 10.36 -15.87
CA PHE A 21 10.67 9.42 -14.88
C PHE A 21 9.53 8.63 -14.21
N MET A 22 8.46 9.32 -13.80
CA MET A 22 7.28 8.67 -13.22
C MET A 22 6.61 7.70 -14.21
N LYS A 23 6.53 8.06 -15.50
CA LYS A 23 5.96 7.20 -16.55
C LYS A 23 6.80 5.94 -16.75
N LEU A 24 8.13 6.08 -16.83
CA LEU A 24 9.06 4.95 -16.97
C LEU A 24 9.03 3.97 -15.79
N THR A 25 8.88 4.50 -14.58
CA THR A 25 8.89 3.68 -13.35
C THR A 25 7.50 3.14 -12.98
N GLY A 26 6.46 3.49 -13.73
CA GLY A 26 5.08 3.17 -13.40
C GLY A 26 4.45 4.01 -12.28
N LEU A 27 5.24 4.86 -11.61
CA LEU A 27 4.74 5.79 -10.57
C LEU A 27 3.66 6.73 -11.11
N PHE A 28 3.73 7.12 -12.39
CA PHE A 28 2.71 7.95 -13.01
C PHE A 28 1.36 7.25 -13.04
N HIS A 29 1.32 5.95 -13.34
CA HIS A 29 0.07 5.18 -13.33
C HIS A 29 -0.52 5.09 -11.93
N THR A 30 0.31 4.91 -10.90
CA THR A 30 -0.11 4.92 -9.49
C THR A 30 -0.67 6.28 -9.09
N ALA A 31 0.04 7.36 -9.40
CA ALA A 31 -0.40 8.73 -9.10
C ALA A 31 -1.68 9.10 -9.87
N HIS A 32 -1.75 8.74 -11.16
CA HIS A 32 -2.92 8.92 -12.01
C HIS A 32 -4.14 8.19 -11.42
N THR A 33 -3.98 6.92 -11.07
CA THR A 33 -5.02 6.12 -10.43
C THR A 33 -5.45 6.78 -9.13
N TYR A 34 -4.50 7.16 -8.27
CA TYR A 34 -4.80 7.84 -7.01
C TYR A 34 -5.59 9.15 -7.19
N THR A 35 -5.17 10.00 -8.13
CA THR A 35 -5.85 11.28 -8.44
C THR A 35 -7.26 11.04 -8.95
N ALA A 36 -7.42 10.16 -9.95
CA ALA A 36 -8.73 9.76 -10.48
C ALA A 36 -9.67 9.27 -9.38
N MET A 37 -9.12 8.50 -8.46
CA MET A 37 -9.86 7.93 -7.34
C MET A 37 -10.30 8.96 -6.33
N ASN A 38 -9.50 9.99 -6.06
CA ASN A 38 -9.91 11.07 -5.18
C ASN A 38 -11.10 11.85 -5.74
N SER A 39 -11.15 12.04 -7.06
CA SER A 39 -12.29 12.69 -7.71
C SER A 39 -13.57 11.85 -7.59
N ILE A 40 -13.50 10.52 -7.78
CA ILE A 40 -14.64 9.61 -7.53
C ILE A 40 -15.07 9.66 -6.07
N LEU A 41 -14.12 9.61 -5.15
CA LEU A 41 -14.40 9.66 -3.71
C LEU A 41 -15.06 10.99 -3.34
N LYS A 42 -14.67 12.11 -3.95
CA LYS A 42 -15.31 13.41 -3.77
C LYS A 42 -16.76 13.42 -4.25
N GLU A 43 -17.05 12.89 -5.44
CA GLU A 43 -18.44 12.74 -5.91
C GLU A 43 -19.27 11.89 -4.95
N PHE A 44 -18.72 10.75 -4.53
CA PHE A 44 -19.39 9.86 -3.60
C PHE A 44 -19.60 10.52 -2.22
N ALA A 45 -18.60 11.25 -1.73
CA ALA A 45 -18.69 11.99 -0.48
C ALA A 45 -19.79 13.04 -0.53
N LYS A 46 -19.88 13.81 -1.63
CA LYS A 46 -20.95 14.78 -1.86
C LYS A 46 -22.32 14.11 -1.88
N LYS A 47 -22.48 12.99 -2.61
CA LYS A 47 -23.72 12.17 -2.61
C LYS A 47 -24.07 11.67 -1.21
N ALA A 48 -23.07 11.31 -0.41
CA ALA A 48 -23.23 10.89 0.98
C ALA A 48 -23.50 12.07 1.94
N GLY A 49 -23.61 13.31 1.45
CA GLY A 49 -23.82 14.51 2.27
C GLY A 49 -22.62 14.87 3.14
N VAL A 50 -21.41 14.55 2.71
CA VAL A 50 -20.17 15.13 3.25
C VAL A 50 -20.00 16.51 2.64
N THR A 51 -19.59 17.49 3.44
CA THR A 51 -19.34 18.86 3.01
C THR A 51 -17.95 19.29 3.46
N VAL A 52 -17.20 19.96 2.59
CA VAL A 52 -15.95 20.65 2.93
C VAL A 52 -16.25 22.15 2.86
N SER A 53 -16.06 22.87 3.96
CA SER A 53 -16.23 24.33 3.99
C SER A 53 -14.95 25.04 3.55
N ASP A 54 -15.09 26.30 3.10
CA ASP A 54 -13.95 27.15 2.74
C ASP A 54 -12.97 27.32 3.91
N GLU A 55 -13.48 27.40 5.15
CA GLU A 55 -12.64 27.49 6.36
C GLU A 55 -11.81 26.22 6.58
N MET A 56 -12.39 25.03 6.33
CA MET A 56 -11.66 23.77 6.40
C MET A 56 -10.58 23.69 5.31
N LEU A 57 -10.94 24.08 4.09
CA LEU A 57 -10.00 24.10 2.95
C LEU A 57 -8.84 25.06 3.21
N GLN A 58 -9.12 26.29 3.66
CA GLN A 58 -8.12 27.28 4.00
C GLN A 58 -7.20 26.80 5.12
N SER A 59 -7.76 26.24 6.20
CA SER A 59 -6.98 25.71 7.33
C SER A 59 -6.06 24.57 6.88
N TYR A 60 -6.54 23.71 5.99
CA TYR A 60 -5.76 22.60 5.44
C TYR A 60 -4.68 23.07 4.47
N ALA A 61 -4.99 24.06 3.63
CA ALA A 61 -4.04 24.71 2.74
C ALA A 61 -2.90 25.36 3.52
N ASP A 62 -3.19 26.09 4.59
CA ASP A 62 -2.17 26.70 5.44
C ASP A 62 -1.31 25.64 6.16
N TYR A 63 -1.93 24.55 6.63
CA TYR A 63 -1.21 23.39 7.17
C TYR A 63 -0.24 22.80 6.13
N LYS A 64 -0.70 22.53 4.90
CA LYS A 64 0.13 21.96 3.82
C LYS A 64 1.25 22.90 3.40
N ARG A 65 0.98 24.20 3.28
CA ARG A 65 2.00 25.22 3.01
C ARG A 65 3.08 25.23 4.09
N LYS A 66 2.69 25.13 5.37
CA LYS A 66 3.63 25.04 6.49
C LYS A 66 4.50 23.79 6.42
N GLN A 67 3.92 22.62 6.10
CA GLN A 67 4.68 21.38 5.90
C GLN A 67 5.71 21.49 4.76
N LEU A 68 5.37 22.23 3.70
CA LEU A 68 6.25 22.48 2.55
C LEU A 68 7.21 23.67 2.76
N GLY A 69 7.14 24.38 3.88
CA GLY A 69 7.94 25.58 4.12
C GLY A 69 7.56 26.80 3.26
N LEU A 70 6.35 26.81 2.67
CA LEU A 70 5.83 27.85 1.78
C LEU A 70 5.10 28.97 2.57
N LEU A 71 5.83 29.59 3.49
CA LEU A 71 5.27 30.55 4.46
C LEU A 71 4.88 31.90 3.83
N LYS A 72 5.54 32.29 2.73
CA LYS A 72 5.27 33.55 2.01
C LYS A 72 4.52 33.30 0.71
N ALA A 73 3.72 34.27 0.28
CA ALA A 73 2.97 34.21 -0.99
C ALA A 73 3.89 34.03 -2.21
N GLU A 74 5.03 34.73 -2.23
CA GLU A 74 6.04 34.59 -3.29
C GLU A 74 6.62 33.18 -3.39
N GLN A 75 6.82 32.50 -2.24
CA GLN A 75 7.28 31.12 -2.21
C GLN A 75 6.22 30.18 -2.77
N MET A 76 4.95 30.41 -2.41
CA MET A 76 3.82 29.64 -2.94
C MET A 76 3.68 29.84 -4.45
N GLN A 77 3.71 31.08 -4.93
CA GLN A 77 3.63 31.36 -6.37
C GLN A 77 4.79 30.71 -7.13
N LYS A 78 6.01 30.83 -6.62
CA LYS A 78 7.18 30.16 -7.22
C LYS A 78 7.01 28.64 -7.25
N TYR A 79 6.47 28.04 -6.19
CA TYR A 79 6.18 26.61 -6.13
C TYR A 79 5.15 26.19 -7.19
N LEU A 80 4.03 26.91 -7.30
CA LEU A 80 3.00 26.67 -8.31
C LEU A 80 3.54 26.87 -9.74
N ASP A 81 4.28 27.95 -9.98
CA ASP A 81 4.93 28.24 -11.26
C ASP A 81 5.94 27.16 -11.65
N THR A 82 6.61 26.59 -10.65
CA THR A 82 7.56 25.48 -10.83
C THR A 82 6.79 24.25 -11.28
N LEU A 83 5.73 23.88 -10.54
CA LEU A 83 4.86 22.75 -10.90
C LEU A 83 4.03 22.98 -12.17
N GLU A 84 4.03 24.17 -12.77
CA GLU A 84 3.18 24.50 -13.92
C GLU A 84 1.68 24.25 -13.64
N VAL A 85 1.25 24.51 -12.40
CA VAL A 85 -0.14 24.42 -11.97
C VAL A 85 -0.62 25.76 -11.42
N SER A 86 -1.91 26.02 -11.52
CA SER A 86 -2.52 27.21 -10.91
C SER A 86 -2.77 27.00 -9.41
N LEU A 87 -3.08 28.10 -8.70
CA LEU A 87 -3.53 28.01 -7.31
C LEU A 87 -4.80 27.18 -7.20
N ASP A 88 -5.77 27.40 -8.10
CA ASP A 88 -7.02 26.65 -8.17
C ASP A 88 -6.77 25.15 -8.39
N ASP A 89 -5.82 24.76 -9.25
CA ASP A 89 -5.47 23.35 -9.44
C ASP A 89 -4.97 22.70 -8.13
N TRP A 90 -4.13 23.44 -7.39
CA TRP A 90 -3.62 22.99 -6.10
C TRP A 90 -4.71 22.94 -5.03
N GLU A 91 -5.56 23.95 -4.91
CA GLU A 91 -6.69 23.98 -3.98
C GLU A 91 -7.70 22.86 -4.28
N ASN A 92 -7.99 22.60 -5.55
CA ASN A 92 -8.82 21.47 -5.97
C ASN A 92 -8.23 20.12 -5.49
N SER A 93 -6.91 19.95 -5.59
CA SER A 93 -6.24 18.73 -5.10
C SER A 93 -6.38 18.58 -3.57
N LEU A 94 -6.33 19.69 -2.83
CA LEU A 94 -6.51 19.70 -1.39
C LEU A 94 -7.96 19.44 -0.98
N GLU A 95 -8.92 19.99 -1.72
CA GLU A 95 -10.35 19.73 -1.53
C GLU A 95 -10.65 18.24 -1.73
N ASP A 96 -10.09 17.63 -2.78
CA ASP A 96 -10.18 16.19 -3.06
C ASP A 96 -9.63 15.35 -1.89
N GLU A 97 -8.47 15.71 -1.34
CA GLU A 97 -7.91 15.07 -0.13
C GLU A 97 -8.81 15.24 1.10
N LEU A 98 -9.42 16.42 1.28
CA LEU A 98 -10.33 16.70 2.40
C LEU A 98 -11.61 15.89 2.30
N TYR A 99 -12.26 15.82 1.13
CA TYR A 99 -13.43 14.98 0.96
C TYR A 99 -13.14 13.52 1.27
N ARG A 100 -11.99 12.99 0.86
CA ARG A 100 -11.57 11.63 1.22
C ARG A 100 -11.42 11.48 2.73
N ASN A 101 -10.78 12.43 3.40
CA ASN A 101 -10.60 12.39 4.85
C ASN A 101 -11.94 12.47 5.60
N GLU A 102 -12.83 13.37 5.19
CA GLU A 102 -14.15 13.55 5.81
C GLU A 102 -15.08 12.38 5.53
N LEU A 103 -15.07 11.84 4.31
CA LEU A 103 -15.78 10.61 3.98
C LEU A 103 -15.30 9.45 4.84
N ARG A 104 -13.99 9.28 4.98
CA ARG A 104 -13.40 8.27 5.88
C ARG A 104 -13.86 8.49 7.32
N ASN A 105 -13.88 9.72 7.82
CA ASN A 105 -14.33 10.01 9.19
C ASN A 105 -15.82 9.69 9.37
N LYS A 106 -16.65 10.04 8.39
CA LYS A 106 -18.10 9.76 8.38
C LYS A 106 -18.39 8.26 8.36
N LEU A 107 -17.66 7.51 7.52
CA LEU A 107 -17.88 6.07 7.30
C LEU A 107 -17.19 5.18 8.35
N GLY A 108 -16.01 5.59 8.81
CA GLY A 108 -15.17 4.91 9.80
C GLY A 108 -15.72 4.94 11.23
N GLY A 109 -16.80 5.67 11.49
CA GLY A 109 -17.45 5.72 12.80
C GLY A 109 -18.51 4.64 13.05
N SER A 110 -19.11 4.00 12.03
CA SER A 110 -20.20 3.06 12.33
C SER A 110 -20.63 2.04 11.27
N VAL A 111 -20.35 2.25 9.99
CA VAL A 111 -20.90 1.42 8.91
C VAL A 111 -19.88 0.38 8.43
N TYR A 112 -18.59 0.74 8.40
CA TYR A 112 -17.53 -0.10 7.83
C TYR A 112 -16.84 -1.02 8.82
N VAL A 113 -17.09 -0.84 10.12
CA VAL A 113 -16.54 -1.72 11.15
C VAL A 113 -17.01 -3.15 10.91
N GLY A 114 -18.24 -3.39 10.42
CA GLY A 114 -18.78 -4.73 10.17
C GLY A 114 -17.98 -5.54 9.14
N ASP A 115 -17.83 -4.99 7.93
CA ASP A 115 -17.11 -5.64 6.83
C ASP A 115 -15.61 -5.75 7.12
N ALA A 116 -15.04 -4.73 7.79
CA ALA A 116 -13.64 -4.73 8.21
C ALA A 116 -13.38 -5.62 9.43
N TRP A 117 -14.40 -5.95 10.23
CA TRP A 117 -14.23 -6.51 11.58
C TRP A 117 -13.42 -7.80 11.56
N ASN A 118 -13.69 -8.63 10.55
CA ASN A 118 -13.02 -9.91 10.39
C ASN A 118 -11.54 -9.77 10.11
N ILE A 119 -11.12 -8.69 9.45
CA ILE A 119 -9.72 -8.36 9.19
C ILE A 119 -9.12 -7.61 10.39
N LEU A 120 -9.84 -6.65 10.95
CA LEU A 120 -9.35 -5.85 12.08
C LEU A 120 -9.05 -6.70 13.32
N LYS A 121 -9.82 -7.77 13.57
CA LYS A 121 -9.58 -8.68 14.69
C LYS A 121 -8.37 -9.62 14.49
N THR A 122 -7.82 -9.73 13.28
CA THR A 122 -6.60 -10.52 13.06
C THR A 122 -5.34 -9.73 13.42
N ILE A 123 -5.42 -8.40 13.42
CA ILE A 123 -4.30 -7.52 13.81
C ILE A 123 -4.14 -7.57 15.34
N PRO A 124 -3.01 -8.08 15.86
CA PRO A 124 -2.85 -8.37 17.29
C PRO A 124 -3.09 -7.16 18.20
N GLU A 125 -2.61 -5.99 17.83
CA GLU A 125 -2.71 -4.79 18.66
C GLU A 125 -4.16 -4.29 18.79
N ILE A 126 -4.95 -4.44 17.72
CA ILE A 126 -6.36 -4.06 17.70
C ILE A 126 -7.17 -5.03 18.53
N ARG A 127 -6.97 -6.33 18.27
CA ARG A 127 -7.60 -7.42 19.00
C ARG A 127 -7.35 -7.26 20.50
N ASN A 128 -6.10 -7.03 20.90
CA ASN A 128 -5.73 -6.87 22.29
C ASN A 128 -6.35 -5.60 22.90
N SER A 129 -6.31 -4.46 22.20
CA SER A 129 -7.03 -3.24 22.64
C SER A 129 -8.53 -3.45 22.85
N ILE A 130 -9.18 -4.22 21.97
CA ILE A 130 -10.61 -4.54 22.10
C ILE A 130 -10.85 -5.44 23.30
N ASN A 131 -10.05 -6.49 23.44
CA ASN A 131 -10.14 -7.44 24.53
C ASN A 131 -9.98 -6.72 25.88
N ASP A 132 -8.98 -5.84 25.99
CA ASP A 132 -8.71 -5.05 27.19
C ASP A 132 -9.90 -4.13 27.53
N LEU A 133 -10.50 -3.47 26.53
CA LEU A 133 -11.64 -2.58 26.76
C LEU A 133 -12.90 -3.35 27.18
N ILE A 134 -13.15 -4.52 26.60
CA ILE A 134 -14.26 -5.39 27.03
C ILE A 134 -14.04 -5.85 28.47
N ALA A 135 -12.80 -6.22 28.82
CA ALA A 135 -12.44 -6.64 30.17
C ALA A 135 -12.62 -5.51 31.19
N GLU A 136 -12.19 -4.28 30.86
CA GLU A 136 -12.40 -3.10 31.69
C GLU A 136 -13.89 -2.85 31.95
N LYS A 137 -14.73 -2.95 30.92
CA LYS A 137 -16.19 -2.79 31.05
C LYS A 137 -16.83 -3.86 31.90
N ALA A 138 -16.44 -5.12 31.71
CA ALA A 138 -16.94 -6.21 32.53
C ALA A 138 -16.55 -6.02 34.00
N ALA A 139 -15.31 -5.59 34.27
CA ALA A 139 -14.85 -5.25 35.61
C ALA A 139 -15.66 -4.09 36.22
N ASN A 140 -15.96 -3.04 35.45
CA ASN A 140 -16.81 -1.93 35.89
C ASN A 140 -18.25 -2.37 36.21
N CYS A 141 -18.75 -3.42 35.56
CA CYS A 141 -20.03 -4.05 35.84
C CYS A 141 -19.96 -5.12 36.95
N LYS A 142 -18.79 -5.34 37.56
CA LYS A 142 -18.53 -6.40 38.56
C LYS A 142 -18.89 -7.79 38.05
N LEU A 143 -18.65 -8.04 36.77
CA LEU A 143 -18.86 -9.36 36.16
C LEU A 143 -17.63 -10.22 36.43
N ASP A 144 -17.81 -11.22 37.28
CA ASP A 144 -16.76 -12.22 37.55
C ASP A 144 -16.83 -13.37 36.53
N LEU A 145 -15.66 -13.94 36.24
CA LEU A 145 -15.53 -15.18 35.47
C LEU A 145 -14.96 -16.25 36.40
N ASN A 146 -15.43 -17.48 36.24
CA ASN A 146 -14.76 -18.63 36.82
C ASN A 146 -14.05 -19.45 35.73
N ASP A 147 -13.04 -20.22 36.13
CA ASP A 147 -12.20 -21.01 35.23
C ASP A 147 -13.01 -22.05 34.42
N GLU A 148 -14.10 -22.57 34.99
CA GLU A 148 -14.99 -23.53 34.32
C GLU A 148 -15.73 -22.89 33.14
N GLU A 149 -16.24 -21.66 33.31
CA GLU A 149 -16.89 -20.90 32.24
C GLU A 149 -15.90 -20.54 31.13
N LEU A 150 -14.67 -20.14 31.49
CA LEU A 150 -13.60 -19.84 30.54
C LEU A 150 -13.21 -21.07 29.72
N GLN A 151 -12.99 -22.21 30.38
CA GLN A 151 -12.67 -23.46 29.71
C GLN A 151 -13.80 -23.89 28.77
N LYS A 152 -15.06 -23.81 29.23
CA LYS A 152 -16.23 -24.15 28.42
C LYS A 152 -16.37 -23.25 27.19
N GLU A 153 -16.10 -21.96 27.33
CA GLU A 153 -16.11 -21.01 26.21
C GLU A 153 -14.95 -21.29 25.23
N SER A 154 -13.74 -21.55 25.74
CA SER A 154 -12.58 -21.94 24.93
C SER A 154 -12.89 -23.17 24.07
N ASP A 155 -13.46 -24.21 24.69
CA ASP A 155 -13.85 -25.45 24.00
C ASP A 155 -15.02 -25.24 23.02
N ALA A 156 -15.94 -24.32 23.31
CA ALA A 156 -17.01 -23.95 22.39
C ALA A 156 -16.45 -23.23 21.15
N LEU A 157 -15.54 -22.27 21.33
CA LEU A 157 -14.89 -21.55 20.23
C LEU A 157 -14.01 -22.48 19.38
N ARG A 158 -13.22 -23.36 20.02
CA ARG A 158 -12.44 -24.38 19.31
C ARG A 158 -13.32 -25.27 18.45
N ARG A 159 -14.45 -25.75 18.99
CA ARG A 159 -15.41 -26.56 18.21
C ARG A 159 -16.03 -25.77 17.05
N ALA A 160 -16.40 -24.51 17.27
CA ALA A 160 -16.96 -23.66 16.21
C ALA A 160 -15.97 -23.41 15.05
N LEU A 161 -14.67 -23.42 15.36
CA LEU A 161 -13.58 -23.26 14.39
C LEU A 161 -13.04 -24.61 13.86
N ASN A 162 -13.64 -25.74 14.22
CA ASN A 162 -13.17 -27.10 13.90
C ASN A 162 -11.72 -27.40 14.37
N LEU A 163 -11.27 -26.77 15.46
CA LEU A 163 -9.93 -26.93 16.06
C LEU A 163 -9.92 -28.07 17.09
N HIS A 164 -10.18 -29.29 16.62
CA HIS A 164 -10.35 -30.45 17.50
C HIS A 164 -9.05 -30.92 18.17
N LYS A 165 -7.91 -30.81 17.49
CA LYS A 165 -6.60 -31.21 18.04
C LYS A 165 -5.83 -30.00 18.55
N LYS A 166 -4.85 -30.24 19.44
CA LYS A 166 -3.94 -29.19 19.90
C LYS A 166 -3.12 -28.62 18.74
N SER A 167 -2.63 -29.47 17.85
CA SER A 167 -1.89 -29.07 16.64
C SER A 167 -2.69 -28.13 15.74
N ASP A 168 -4.01 -28.35 15.64
CA ASP A 168 -4.88 -27.51 14.80
C ASP A 168 -4.99 -26.11 15.40
N LEU A 169 -5.08 -26.02 16.74
CA LEU A 169 -5.05 -24.76 17.46
C LEU A 169 -3.69 -24.06 17.28
N GLU A 170 -2.56 -24.75 17.44
CA GLU A 170 -1.22 -24.16 17.26
C GLU A 170 -1.02 -23.58 15.85
N VAL A 171 -1.45 -24.30 14.81
CA VAL A 171 -1.43 -23.81 13.41
C VAL A 171 -2.32 -22.58 13.25
N TYR A 172 -3.52 -22.62 13.82
CA TYR A 172 -4.45 -21.49 13.79
C TYR A 172 -3.86 -20.25 14.49
N LEU A 173 -3.31 -20.42 15.70
CA LEU A 173 -2.69 -19.32 16.45
C LEU A 173 -1.49 -18.74 15.68
N THR A 174 -0.64 -19.60 15.11
CA THR A 174 0.49 -19.16 14.28
C THR A 174 0.01 -18.35 13.07
N SER A 175 -1.06 -18.78 12.39
CA SER A 175 -1.62 -18.07 11.23
C SER A 175 -2.17 -16.67 11.56
N LEU A 176 -2.55 -16.45 12.83
CA LEU A 176 -3.06 -15.17 13.33
C LEU A 176 -2.00 -14.36 14.09
N ASN A 177 -0.75 -14.81 14.09
CA ASN A 177 0.34 -14.26 14.91
C ASN A 177 -0.10 -14.13 16.38
N MET A 178 -0.65 -15.21 16.93
CA MET A 178 -1.13 -15.35 18.30
C MET A 178 -0.31 -16.39 19.05
N ASN A 179 -0.16 -16.17 20.36
CA ASN A 179 0.24 -17.22 21.31
C ASN A 179 -0.98 -17.72 22.11
N GLU A 180 -0.75 -18.67 23.03
CA GLU A 180 -1.81 -19.20 23.90
C GLU A 180 -2.40 -18.11 24.82
N ASP A 181 -1.60 -17.15 25.30
CA ASP A 181 -2.07 -16.03 26.13
C ASP A 181 -3.03 -15.10 25.36
N ASP A 182 -2.72 -14.79 24.09
CA ASP A 182 -3.59 -14.01 23.21
C ASP A 182 -4.92 -14.73 22.95
N TRP A 183 -4.87 -16.06 22.86
CA TRP A 183 -6.07 -16.88 22.75
C TRP A 183 -6.92 -16.79 24.01
N GLU A 184 -6.34 -16.98 25.19
CA GLU A 184 -7.04 -16.87 26.47
C GLU A 184 -7.69 -15.50 26.67
N LYS A 185 -6.98 -14.41 26.32
CA LYS A 185 -7.56 -13.06 26.32
C LYS A 185 -8.77 -12.94 25.38
N SER A 186 -8.69 -13.56 24.21
CA SER A 186 -9.79 -13.54 23.22
C SER A 186 -10.99 -14.35 23.70
N VAL A 187 -10.77 -15.50 24.33
CA VAL A 187 -11.81 -16.30 24.99
C VAL A 187 -12.48 -15.51 26.12
N THR A 188 -11.66 -14.89 26.98
CA THR A 188 -12.11 -14.05 28.10
C THR A 188 -12.99 -12.91 27.62
N ALA A 189 -12.53 -12.16 26.61
CA ALA A 189 -13.29 -11.06 26.03
C ALA A 189 -14.59 -11.53 25.37
N ASN A 190 -14.60 -12.70 24.71
CA ASN A 190 -15.82 -13.27 24.13
C ASN A 190 -16.86 -13.58 25.22
N LEU A 191 -16.44 -14.24 26.30
CA LEU A 191 -17.30 -14.59 27.42
C LEU A 191 -17.84 -13.34 28.13
N MET A 192 -16.97 -12.37 28.44
CA MET A 192 -17.36 -11.09 29.04
C MET A 192 -18.33 -10.31 28.15
N SER A 193 -18.13 -10.31 26.84
CA SER A 193 -19.04 -9.71 25.88
C SER A 193 -20.44 -10.35 25.93
N LYS A 194 -20.53 -11.68 26.11
CA LYS A 194 -21.82 -12.36 26.31
C LYS A 194 -22.48 -11.95 27.64
N LYS A 195 -21.72 -11.90 28.74
CA LYS A 195 -22.25 -11.49 30.06
C LYS A 195 -22.71 -10.03 30.06
N LEU A 196 -21.95 -9.11 29.47
CA LEU A 196 -22.35 -7.70 29.32
C LEU A 196 -23.68 -7.57 28.57
N LYS A 197 -23.87 -8.34 27.48
CA LYS A 197 -25.14 -8.37 26.75
C LYS A 197 -26.31 -8.88 27.60
N GLN A 198 -26.08 -9.87 28.48
CA GLN A 198 -27.09 -10.38 29.41
C GLN A 198 -27.54 -9.30 30.41
N GLU A 199 -26.63 -8.41 30.82
CA GLU A 199 -26.91 -7.24 31.66
C GLU A 199 -27.45 -6.03 30.86
N ASN A 200 -27.81 -6.19 29.59
CA ASN A 200 -28.20 -5.10 28.67
C ASN A 200 -27.15 -4.00 28.52
N VAL A 201 -25.87 -4.30 28.74
CA VAL A 201 -24.74 -3.39 28.53
C VAL A 201 -24.10 -3.71 27.18
N SER A 202 -23.91 -2.68 26.33
CA SER A 202 -23.20 -2.87 25.06
C SER A 202 -21.71 -3.16 25.32
N PRO A 203 -21.17 -4.32 24.87
CA PRO A 203 -19.77 -4.68 25.09
C PRO A 203 -18.81 -3.64 24.52
N LEU A 204 -19.15 -3.10 23.35
CA LEU A 204 -18.44 -2.00 22.71
C LEU A 204 -19.47 -1.01 22.17
N THR A 205 -19.18 0.28 22.27
CA THR A 205 -19.92 1.33 21.56
C THR A 205 -19.20 1.66 20.26
N LYS A 206 -19.92 2.25 19.30
CA LYS A 206 -19.35 2.75 18.04
C LYS A 206 -18.21 3.76 18.29
N ALA A 207 -18.37 4.63 19.29
CA ALA A 207 -17.38 5.63 19.66
C ALA A 207 -16.09 5.00 20.24
N GLU A 208 -16.22 3.97 21.05
CA GLU A 208 -15.08 3.23 21.61
C GLU A 208 -14.28 2.49 20.54
N VAL A 209 -14.98 1.79 19.63
CA VAL A 209 -14.31 1.14 18.50
C VAL A 209 -13.58 2.20 17.67
N ALA A 210 -14.25 3.29 17.30
CA ALA A 210 -13.59 4.38 16.58
C ALA A 210 -12.38 4.95 17.33
N GLY A 211 -12.45 5.07 18.66
CA GLY A 211 -11.34 5.47 19.51
C GLY A 211 -10.14 4.53 19.42
N ILE A 212 -10.38 3.21 19.52
CA ILE A 212 -9.34 2.18 19.33
C ILE A 212 -8.76 2.30 17.91
N LEU A 213 -9.62 2.32 16.90
CA LEU A 213 -9.20 2.35 15.50
C LEU A 213 -8.36 3.59 15.18
N ASN A 214 -8.66 4.73 15.80
CA ASN A 214 -7.92 5.98 15.61
C ASN A 214 -6.51 5.96 16.19
N ARG A 215 -6.20 5.08 17.15
CA ARG A 215 -4.87 4.95 17.76
C ARG A 215 -3.86 4.24 16.86
N TYR A 216 -4.32 3.48 15.86
CA TYR A 216 -3.46 2.68 15.00
C TYR A 216 -3.47 3.20 13.55
N PRO A 217 -2.36 3.79 13.07
CA PRO A 217 -2.27 4.32 11.72
C PRO A 217 -2.58 3.29 10.61
N VAL A 218 -2.19 2.02 10.81
CA VAL A 218 -2.43 0.93 9.84
C VAL A 218 -3.92 0.71 9.56
N ILE A 219 -4.78 0.95 10.53
CA ILE A 219 -6.23 0.82 10.38
C ILE A 219 -6.79 1.93 9.51
N LYS A 220 -6.26 3.14 9.66
CA LYS A 220 -6.70 4.26 8.82
C LYS A 220 -6.44 3.96 7.35
N ASP A 221 -5.32 3.31 7.05
CA ASP A 221 -5.02 2.83 5.69
C ASP A 221 -5.99 1.71 5.25
N LEU A 222 -6.21 0.69 6.09
CA LEU A 222 -7.13 -0.41 5.77
C LEU A 222 -8.58 0.06 5.56
N LEU A 223 -9.10 0.90 6.46
CA LEU A 223 -10.43 1.49 6.33
C LEU A 223 -10.53 2.35 5.06
N SER A 224 -9.47 3.08 4.71
CA SER A 224 -9.43 3.85 3.47
C SER A 224 -9.55 2.92 2.26
N LYS A 225 -8.84 1.79 2.25
CA LYS A 225 -8.91 0.76 1.20
C LYS A 225 -10.28 0.08 1.10
N LEU A 226 -10.96 -0.15 2.23
CA LEU A 226 -12.31 -0.75 2.25
C LEU A 226 -13.39 0.24 1.79
N VAL A 227 -13.35 1.48 2.29
CA VAL A 227 -14.21 2.57 1.79
C VAL A 227 -14.03 2.71 0.29
N PHE A 228 -12.78 2.74 -0.15
CA PHE A 228 -12.40 2.78 -1.55
C PHE A 228 -13.02 1.65 -2.37
N GLY A 229 -12.83 0.38 -1.95
CA GLY A 229 -13.36 -0.76 -2.70
C GLY A 229 -14.88 -0.70 -2.85
N ASN A 230 -15.60 -0.30 -1.80
CA ASN A 230 -17.05 -0.16 -1.84
C ASN A 230 -17.51 1.01 -2.73
N VAL A 231 -16.81 2.14 -2.70
CA VAL A 231 -17.09 3.27 -3.61
C VAL A 231 -16.88 2.86 -5.06
N ILE A 232 -15.82 2.09 -5.34
CA ILE A 232 -15.54 1.58 -6.67
C ILE A 232 -16.61 0.60 -7.15
N ARG A 233 -17.05 -0.34 -6.30
CA ARG A 233 -18.16 -1.24 -6.64
C ARG A 233 -19.47 -0.49 -6.87
N ALA A 234 -19.77 0.52 -6.05
CA ALA A 234 -20.94 1.36 -6.24
C ALA A 234 -20.89 2.09 -7.59
N LYS A 235 -19.76 2.75 -7.91
CA LYS A 235 -19.57 3.44 -9.20
C LYS A 235 -19.57 2.47 -10.39
N ALA A 236 -18.96 1.30 -10.24
CA ALA A 236 -18.99 0.25 -11.25
C ALA A 236 -20.43 -0.22 -11.52
N SER A 237 -21.24 -0.41 -10.47
CA SER A 237 -22.65 -0.74 -10.61
C SER A 237 -23.44 0.36 -11.29
N GLU A 238 -23.19 1.65 -10.98
CA GLU A 238 -23.79 2.79 -11.70
C GLU A 238 -23.47 2.76 -13.21
N LEU A 239 -22.26 2.29 -13.57
CA LEU A 239 -21.78 2.20 -14.95
C LEU A 239 -22.08 0.85 -15.63
N ASN A 240 -22.80 -0.07 -14.96
CA ASN A 240 -23.04 -1.44 -15.43
C ASN A 240 -21.76 -2.23 -15.76
N LEU A 241 -20.68 -1.98 -15.01
CA LEU A 241 -19.41 -2.68 -15.15
C LEU A 241 -19.38 -3.90 -14.23
N THR A 242 -18.93 -5.04 -14.75
CA THR A 242 -18.76 -6.30 -14.00
C THR A 242 -17.35 -6.85 -14.20
N VAL A 243 -16.95 -7.85 -13.40
CA VAL A 243 -15.70 -8.60 -13.57
C VAL A 243 -16.05 -10.04 -13.94
N SER A 244 -15.47 -10.54 -15.02
CA SER A 244 -15.62 -11.94 -15.43
C SER A 244 -14.59 -12.86 -14.76
N ASP A 245 -14.89 -14.16 -14.67
CA ASP A 245 -13.96 -15.16 -14.14
C ASP A 245 -12.63 -15.19 -14.93
N ASP A 246 -12.69 -14.98 -16.25
CA ASP A 246 -11.49 -14.89 -17.10
C ASP A 246 -10.59 -13.71 -16.71
N GLU A 247 -11.18 -12.56 -16.36
CA GLU A 247 -10.41 -11.39 -15.91
C GLU A 247 -9.80 -11.62 -14.52
N LEU A 248 -10.53 -12.26 -13.60
CA LEU A 248 -10.00 -12.65 -12.29
C LEU A 248 -8.84 -13.65 -12.42
N ASN A 249 -9.01 -14.66 -13.27
CA ASN A 249 -7.98 -15.66 -13.55
C ASN A 249 -6.74 -15.03 -14.18
N ALA A 250 -6.92 -14.15 -15.17
CA ALA A 250 -5.81 -13.43 -15.80
C ALA A 250 -5.09 -12.51 -14.81
N TYR A 251 -5.82 -11.82 -13.93
CA TYR A 251 -5.22 -11.00 -12.88
C TYR A 251 -4.42 -11.86 -11.89
N THR A 252 -5.00 -12.97 -11.42
CA THR A 252 -4.38 -13.91 -10.49
C THR A 252 -3.09 -14.50 -11.07
N GLU A 253 -3.12 -14.91 -12.34
CA GLU A 253 -1.94 -15.43 -13.02
C GLU A 253 -0.85 -14.37 -13.16
N ASN A 254 -1.21 -13.15 -13.58
CA ASN A 254 -0.27 -12.04 -13.68
C ASN A 254 0.36 -11.69 -12.33
N PHE A 255 -0.44 -11.64 -11.28
CA PHE A 255 0.02 -11.42 -9.91
C PHE A 255 1.00 -12.52 -9.47
N ARG A 256 0.65 -13.78 -9.69
CA ARG A 256 1.51 -14.93 -9.37
C ARG A 256 2.83 -14.88 -10.15
N ARG A 257 2.79 -14.57 -11.45
CA ARG A 257 4.00 -14.42 -12.28
C ARG A 257 4.88 -13.27 -11.77
N ALA A 258 4.28 -12.13 -11.42
CA ALA A 258 5.01 -10.97 -10.90
C ALA A 258 5.74 -11.26 -9.58
N LEU A 259 5.17 -12.12 -8.74
CA LEU A 259 5.77 -12.56 -7.47
C LEU A 259 6.54 -13.89 -7.57
N ALA A 260 6.76 -14.43 -8.77
CA ALA A 260 7.38 -15.74 -9.01
C ALA A 260 6.67 -16.92 -8.28
N LEU A 261 5.37 -16.78 -7.99
CA LEU A 261 4.51 -17.78 -7.36
C LEU A 261 3.96 -18.76 -8.42
N HIS A 262 4.85 -19.43 -9.14
CA HIS A 262 4.50 -20.25 -10.30
C HIS A 262 3.62 -21.46 -9.94
N LYS A 263 3.78 -22.05 -8.75
CA LYS A 263 2.94 -23.16 -8.26
C LYS A 263 1.78 -22.63 -7.41
N LEU A 264 0.61 -23.30 -7.45
CA LEU A 264 -0.56 -22.91 -6.66
C LEU A 264 -0.28 -23.00 -5.16
N GLU A 265 0.51 -23.98 -4.74
CA GLU A 265 0.96 -24.15 -3.37
C GLU A 265 1.71 -22.92 -2.83
N HIS A 266 2.60 -22.32 -3.63
CA HIS A 266 3.35 -21.13 -3.21
C HIS A 266 2.43 -19.91 -3.06
N PHE A 267 1.41 -19.81 -3.91
CA PHE A 267 0.40 -18.78 -3.80
C PHE A 267 -0.43 -18.94 -2.52
N ASN A 268 -0.85 -20.16 -2.18
CA ASN A 268 -1.56 -20.44 -0.92
C ASN A 268 -0.68 -20.17 0.32
N ILE A 269 0.61 -20.52 0.27
CA ILE A 269 1.57 -20.18 1.34
C ILE A 269 1.68 -18.66 1.51
N TRP A 270 1.73 -17.91 0.40
CA TRP A 270 1.78 -16.45 0.43
C TRP A 270 0.51 -15.85 1.03
N LEU A 271 -0.67 -16.33 0.62
CA LEU A 271 -1.96 -15.91 1.18
C LEU A 271 -2.04 -16.15 2.69
N ASN A 272 -1.71 -17.37 3.13
CA ASN A 272 -1.70 -17.73 4.55
C ASN A 272 -0.72 -16.87 5.35
N ALA A 273 0.48 -16.61 4.80
CA ALA A 273 1.47 -15.75 5.45
C ALA A 273 1.01 -14.28 5.53
N ALA A 274 0.17 -13.84 4.60
CA ALA A 274 -0.45 -12.52 4.62
C ALA A 274 -1.74 -12.45 5.47
N GLY A 275 -2.19 -13.59 6.03
CA GLY A 275 -3.47 -13.68 6.75
C GLY A 275 -4.69 -13.50 5.85
N LEU A 276 -4.58 -13.88 4.57
CA LEU A 276 -5.63 -13.72 3.55
C LEU A 276 -6.19 -15.09 3.12
N THR A 277 -7.48 -15.14 2.83
CA THR A 277 -8.12 -16.25 2.13
C THR A 277 -8.09 -16.05 0.62
N ILE A 278 -8.50 -17.07 -0.15
CA ILE A 278 -8.69 -16.93 -1.59
C ILE A 278 -9.78 -15.91 -1.92
N ASP A 279 -10.88 -15.93 -1.17
CA ASP A 279 -12.00 -14.97 -1.34
C ASP A 279 -11.56 -13.53 -1.05
N ASP A 280 -10.72 -13.32 -0.04
CA ASP A 280 -10.14 -12.00 0.25
C ASP A 280 -9.30 -11.50 -0.93
N PHE A 281 -8.50 -12.39 -1.52
CA PHE A 281 -7.71 -12.07 -2.70
C PHE A 281 -8.58 -11.79 -3.93
N GLU A 282 -9.64 -12.57 -4.16
CA GLU A 282 -10.59 -12.34 -5.25
C GLU A 282 -11.30 -10.99 -5.10
N ILE A 283 -11.69 -10.61 -3.89
CA ILE A 283 -12.23 -9.28 -3.57
C ILE A 283 -11.22 -8.17 -3.92
N MET A 284 -9.94 -8.37 -3.58
CA MET A 284 -8.88 -7.41 -3.92
C MET A 284 -8.66 -7.32 -5.44
N ALA A 285 -8.64 -8.47 -6.13
CA ALA A 285 -8.47 -8.57 -7.58
C ALA A 285 -9.66 -7.93 -8.33
N GLU A 286 -10.89 -8.26 -7.94
CA GLU A 286 -12.12 -7.67 -8.45
C GLU A 286 -12.08 -6.16 -8.29
N THR A 287 -11.76 -5.66 -7.10
CA THR A 287 -11.66 -4.23 -6.81
C THR A 287 -10.61 -3.55 -7.71
N ALA A 288 -9.45 -4.17 -7.92
CA ALA A 288 -8.40 -3.64 -8.79
C ALA A 288 -8.83 -3.60 -10.27
N ILE A 289 -9.54 -4.62 -10.74
CA ILE A 289 -10.08 -4.68 -12.11
C ILE A 289 -11.17 -3.63 -12.30
N LEU A 290 -12.15 -3.56 -11.39
CA LEU A 290 -13.21 -2.56 -11.42
C LEU A 290 -12.66 -1.14 -11.35
N THR A 291 -11.63 -0.90 -10.53
CA THR A 291 -10.96 0.41 -10.46
C THR A 291 -10.50 0.85 -11.84
N LYS A 292 -9.80 -0.04 -12.57
CA LYS A 292 -9.34 0.26 -13.94
C LYS A 292 -10.51 0.51 -14.88
N LYS A 293 -11.55 -0.33 -14.85
CA LYS A 293 -12.74 -0.16 -15.71
C LYS A 293 -13.47 1.15 -15.42
N VAL A 294 -13.67 1.49 -14.15
CA VAL A 294 -14.34 2.74 -13.73
C VAL A 294 -13.56 3.95 -14.20
N ILE A 295 -12.23 3.97 -14.03
CA ILE A 295 -11.37 5.05 -14.57
C ILE A 295 -11.58 5.17 -16.09
N LEU A 296 -11.54 4.05 -16.82
CA LEU A 296 -11.66 4.03 -18.28
C LEU A 296 -13.04 4.46 -18.80
N ASN A 297 -14.09 4.41 -17.97
CA ASN A 297 -15.47 4.73 -18.35
C ASN A 297 -16.01 6.02 -17.71
N THR A 298 -15.15 6.81 -17.05
CA THR A 298 -15.56 8.09 -16.46
C THR A 298 -14.89 9.24 -17.21
N ASP A 299 -15.61 9.81 -18.19
CA ASP A 299 -15.12 10.87 -19.09
C ASP A 299 -14.63 12.13 -18.37
N GLU A 300 -15.25 12.51 -17.25
CA GLU A 300 -14.83 13.67 -16.43
C GLU A 300 -13.47 13.47 -15.77
N ILE A 301 -13.09 12.22 -15.50
CA ILE A 301 -11.83 11.90 -14.82
C ILE A 301 -10.68 11.93 -15.81
N LEU A 302 -10.87 11.46 -17.04
CA LEU A 302 -9.81 11.25 -18.03
C LEU A 302 -9.45 12.47 -18.89
N HIS A 303 -9.92 13.67 -18.56
CA HIS A 303 -9.36 14.87 -19.19
C HIS A 303 -7.88 14.96 -18.77
N SER A 304 -7.00 14.50 -19.65
CA SER A 304 -5.57 14.24 -19.37
C SER A 304 -4.86 15.43 -18.73
N GLY A 305 -5.26 16.65 -19.08
CA GLY A 305 -4.76 17.88 -18.47
C GLY A 305 -5.04 18.00 -16.97
N ASN A 306 -6.23 17.60 -16.50
CA ASN A 306 -6.59 17.68 -15.09
C ASN A 306 -5.88 16.60 -14.25
N ILE A 307 -5.73 15.40 -14.79
CA ILE A 307 -4.99 14.35 -14.07
C ILE A 307 -3.51 14.71 -13.96
N GLU A 308 -2.88 15.19 -15.02
CA GLU A 308 -1.47 15.55 -14.96
C GLU A 308 -1.23 16.64 -13.90
N LYS A 309 -2.09 17.67 -13.85
CA LYS A 309 -2.07 18.69 -12.80
C LYS A 309 -2.25 18.08 -11.40
N GLY A 310 -3.23 17.20 -11.22
CA GLY A 310 -3.44 16.52 -9.94
C GLY A 310 -2.26 15.63 -9.54
N VAL A 311 -1.60 14.97 -10.51
CA VAL A 311 -0.36 14.22 -10.29
C VAL A 311 0.74 15.18 -9.83
N LYS A 312 0.94 16.32 -10.50
CA LYS A 312 1.93 17.34 -10.10
C LYS A 312 1.68 17.90 -8.70
N CYS A 313 0.43 18.00 -8.26
CA CYS A 313 0.05 18.42 -6.91
C CYS A 313 0.17 17.30 -5.85
N SER A 314 0.35 16.03 -6.26
CA SER A 314 0.41 14.90 -5.34
C SER A 314 1.77 14.73 -4.68
N SER A 315 1.81 14.00 -3.55
CA SER A 315 3.07 13.60 -2.91
C SER A 315 3.93 12.73 -3.82
N PHE A 316 3.33 11.89 -4.67
CA PHE A 316 4.06 11.03 -5.61
C PHE A 316 4.98 11.82 -6.55
N PHE A 317 4.55 13.00 -6.99
CA PHE A 317 5.38 13.86 -7.82
C PHE A 317 6.55 14.46 -7.03
N SER A 318 6.30 14.86 -5.78
CA SER A 318 7.35 15.39 -4.91
C SER A 318 8.41 14.32 -4.60
N ASP A 319 7.97 13.10 -4.33
CA ASP A 319 8.87 11.95 -4.10
C ASP A 319 9.66 11.60 -5.36
N ALA A 320 9.01 11.60 -6.53
CA ALA A 320 9.67 11.39 -7.81
C ALA A 320 10.71 12.47 -8.13
N LEU A 321 10.41 13.73 -7.82
CA LEU A 321 11.35 14.84 -7.97
C LEU A 321 12.59 14.66 -7.08
N LEU A 322 12.41 14.29 -5.81
CA LEU A 322 13.52 14.00 -4.90
C LEU A 322 14.36 12.83 -5.40
N GLU A 323 13.74 11.80 -5.94
CA GLU A 323 14.42 10.67 -6.56
C GLU A 323 15.23 11.13 -7.78
N VAL A 324 14.65 11.89 -8.71
CA VAL A 324 15.36 12.42 -9.89
C VAL A 324 16.56 13.30 -9.47
N ILE A 325 16.39 14.19 -8.49
CA ILE A 325 17.49 14.99 -7.92
C ILE A 325 18.60 14.10 -7.38
N SER A 326 18.23 13.06 -6.63
CA SER A 326 19.17 12.10 -6.04
C SER A 326 19.93 11.33 -7.12
N GLN A 327 19.25 10.92 -8.20
CA GLN A 327 19.87 10.24 -9.34
C GLN A 327 20.90 11.15 -10.04
N GLU A 328 20.56 12.41 -10.29
CA GLU A 328 21.50 13.38 -10.89
C GLU A 328 22.73 13.62 -10.02
N LEU A 329 22.55 13.74 -8.70
CA LEU A 329 23.68 13.86 -7.76
C LEU A 329 24.60 12.64 -7.81
N VAL A 330 24.02 11.43 -7.75
CA VAL A 330 24.80 10.18 -7.77
C VAL A 330 25.53 10.00 -9.10
N VAL A 331 24.90 10.32 -10.23
CA VAL A 331 25.51 10.25 -11.56
C VAL A 331 26.68 11.23 -11.67
N ALA A 332 26.51 12.46 -11.19
CA ALA A 332 27.57 13.45 -11.21
C ALA A 332 28.77 13.04 -10.34
N ASP A 333 28.51 12.51 -9.13
CA ASP A 333 29.54 11.94 -8.25
C ASP A 333 30.26 10.74 -8.90
N ALA A 334 29.53 9.87 -9.58
CA ALA A 334 30.09 8.71 -10.27
C ALA A 334 31.03 9.15 -11.40
N LYS A 335 30.62 10.14 -12.20
CA LYS A 335 31.43 10.71 -13.28
C LYS A 335 32.69 11.38 -12.74
N GLU A 336 32.58 12.14 -11.65
CA GLU A 336 33.72 12.76 -10.97
C GLU A 336 34.73 11.72 -10.44
N LYS A 337 34.24 10.57 -9.98
CA LYS A 337 35.06 9.42 -9.55
C LYS A 337 35.57 8.56 -10.70
N GLY A 338 35.32 8.94 -11.96
CA GLY A 338 35.78 8.21 -13.13
C GLY A 338 35.11 6.85 -13.32
N VAL A 339 33.91 6.63 -12.75
CA VAL A 339 33.13 5.41 -12.99
C VAL A 339 32.81 5.30 -14.47
N ARG A 340 33.13 4.15 -15.08
CA ARG A 340 32.86 3.89 -16.51
C ARG A 340 31.69 2.92 -16.67
N ILE A 341 30.76 3.26 -17.55
CA ILE A 341 29.67 2.39 -17.99
C ILE A 341 29.99 1.87 -19.38
N THR A 342 29.86 0.56 -19.58
CA THR A 342 30.09 -0.10 -20.87
C THR A 342 28.76 -0.40 -21.55
N ASN A 343 28.77 -0.61 -22.88
CA ASN A 343 27.57 -1.03 -23.61
C ASN A 343 27.00 -2.36 -23.08
N LYS A 344 27.87 -3.25 -22.56
CA LYS A 344 27.43 -4.49 -21.92
C LYS A 344 26.64 -4.21 -20.64
N ASP A 345 27.10 -3.28 -19.80
CA ASP A 345 26.38 -2.87 -18.58
C ASP A 345 24.99 -2.33 -18.92
N LEU A 346 24.89 -1.48 -19.95
CA LEU A 346 23.63 -0.90 -20.41
C LEU A 346 22.68 -1.98 -20.94
N GLN A 347 23.17 -2.90 -21.78
CA GLN A 347 22.36 -3.97 -22.35
C GLN A 347 21.81 -4.89 -21.26
N GLU A 348 22.69 -5.36 -20.35
CA GLU A 348 22.29 -6.26 -19.26
C GLU A 348 21.27 -5.60 -18.32
N LEU A 349 21.46 -4.31 -18.01
CA LEU A 349 20.54 -3.58 -17.15
C LEU A 349 19.21 -3.27 -17.85
N SER A 350 19.25 -2.84 -19.12
CA SER A 350 18.05 -2.64 -19.95
C SER A 350 17.22 -3.92 -20.02
N ASP A 351 17.85 -5.06 -20.26
CA ASP A 351 17.19 -6.37 -20.29
C ASP A 351 16.58 -6.75 -18.93
N ALA A 352 17.31 -6.49 -17.84
CA ALA A 352 16.82 -6.75 -16.49
C ALA A 352 15.60 -5.87 -16.15
N LEU A 353 15.67 -4.56 -16.41
CA LEU A 353 14.57 -3.63 -16.16
C LEU A 353 13.36 -3.97 -17.03
N ARG A 354 13.56 -4.32 -18.31
CA ARG A 354 12.46 -4.77 -19.18
C ARG A 354 11.80 -6.04 -18.64
N ARG A 355 12.58 -7.02 -18.17
CA ARG A 355 12.03 -8.24 -17.56
C ARG A 355 11.21 -7.95 -16.30
N VAL A 356 11.72 -7.11 -15.40
CA VAL A 356 11.03 -6.73 -14.14
C VAL A 356 9.69 -6.05 -14.44
N ASN A 357 9.63 -5.22 -15.48
CA ASN A 357 8.41 -4.52 -15.87
C ASN A 357 7.50 -5.33 -16.82
N GLY A 358 7.81 -6.60 -17.09
CA GLY A 358 7.00 -7.44 -17.98
C GLY A 358 7.11 -7.10 -19.47
N TYR A 359 8.12 -6.32 -19.88
CA TYR A 359 8.39 -5.95 -21.27
C TYR A 359 9.18 -7.05 -21.98
N HIS A 360 8.61 -8.26 -22.02
CA HIS A 360 9.31 -9.48 -22.47
C HIS A 360 9.70 -9.49 -23.95
N ASN A 361 9.17 -8.58 -24.77
CA ASN A 361 9.54 -8.45 -26.17
C ASN A 361 9.53 -6.98 -26.63
N ALA A 362 10.20 -6.73 -27.76
CA ALA A 362 10.35 -5.38 -28.32
C ALA A 362 9.02 -4.72 -28.70
N SER A 363 8.00 -5.49 -29.10
CA SER A 363 6.68 -4.96 -29.45
C SER A 363 5.95 -4.42 -28.23
N VAL A 364 5.93 -5.17 -27.13
CA VAL A 364 5.35 -4.74 -25.85
C VAL A 364 6.09 -3.51 -25.31
N PHE A 365 7.42 -3.53 -25.35
CA PHE A 365 8.24 -2.40 -24.91
C PHE A 365 7.98 -1.14 -25.74
N LYS A 366 7.93 -1.26 -27.07
CA LYS A 366 7.62 -0.15 -27.97
C LYS A 366 6.23 0.42 -27.71
N LYS A 367 5.21 -0.42 -27.57
CA LYS A 367 3.85 0.02 -27.22
C LYS A 367 3.81 0.76 -25.88
N HIS A 368 4.59 0.32 -24.89
CA HIS A 368 4.69 1.01 -23.62
C HIS A 368 5.29 2.42 -23.75
N LEU A 369 6.39 2.55 -24.49
CA LEU A 369 7.00 3.85 -24.78
C LEU A 369 6.04 4.77 -25.53
N GLU A 370 5.40 4.26 -26.59
CA GLU A 370 4.40 5.00 -27.37
C GLU A 370 3.20 5.44 -26.51
N PHE A 371 2.70 4.57 -25.65
CA PHE A 371 1.58 4.87 -24.77
C PHE A 371 1.86 6.05 -23.83
N TYR A 372 3.11 6.19 -23.38
CA TYR A 372 3.52 7.26 -22.47
C TYR A 372 4.15 8.48 -23.15
N ASP A 373 4.21 8.48 -24.48
CA ASP A 373 4.93 9.47 -25.29
C ASP A 373 6.40 9.60 -24.87
N LEU A 374 7.06 8.45 -24.75
CA LEU A 374 8.47 8.34 -24.39
C LEU A 374 9.27 7.86 -25.60
N SER A 375 10.46 8.43 -25.77
CA SER A 375 11.38 8.01 -26.83
C SER A 375 12.30 6.88 -26.35
N ALA A 376 12.87 6.13 -27.30
CA ALA A 376 13.86 5.10 -26.99
C ALA A 376 15.14 5.73 -26.39
N GLU A 377 15.51 6.93 -26.85
CA GLU A 377 16.65 7.69 -26.33
C GLU A 377 16.45 8.05 -24.86
N TYR A 378 15.23 8.43 -24.45
CA TYR A 378 14.95 8.71 -23.05
C TYR A 378 15.05 7.45 -22.17
N TRP A 379 14.64 6.29 -22.69
CA TRP A 379 14.87 5.02 -22.01
C TRP A 379 16.36 4.72 -21.85
N GLU A 380 17.17 4.91 -22.90
CA GLU A 380 18.62 4.70 -22.84
C GLU A 380 19.28 5.63 -21.81
N GLU A 381 18.88 6.90 -21.76
CA GLU A 381 19.32 7.85 -20.74
C GLU A 381 18.99 7.36 -19.33
N TYR A 382 17.76 6.89 -19.11
CA TYR A 382 17.33 6.31 -17.83
C TYR A 382 18.17 5.08 -17.45
N VAL A 383 18.40 4.15 -18.38
CA VAL A 383 19.24 2.96 -18.15
C VAL A 383 20.66 3.35 -17.81
N GLU A 384 21.23 4.37 -18.47
CA GLU A 384 22.57 4.88 -18.17
C GLU A 384 22.64 5.42 -16.73
N LYS A 385 21.66 6.22 -16.31
CA LYS A 385 21.57 6.73 -14.93
C LYS A 385 21.51 5.58 -13.92
N GLN A 386 20.66 4.59 -14.16
CA GLN A 386 20.55 3.41 -13.31
C GLN A 386 21.85 2.58 -13.26
N ALA A 387 22.60 2.51 -14.36
CA ALA A 387 23.89 1.83 -14.41
C ALA A 387 24.95 2.53 -13.55
N PHE A 388 25.03 3.87 -13.60
CA PHE A 388 25.87 4.66 -12.71
C PHE A 388 25.51 4.44 -11.24
N ILE A 389 24.23 4.53 -10.90
CA ILE A 389 23.73 4.32 -9.54
C ILE A 389 24.09 2.92 -9.04
N ARG A 390 23.91 1.89 -9.88
CA ARG A 390 24.25 0.50 -9.54
C ARG A 390 25.75 0.35 -9.25
N LYS A 391 26.63 0.90 -10.09
CA LYS A 391 28.09 0.84 -9.86
C LYS A 391 28.51 1.63 -8.61
N MET A 392 27.89 2.78 -8.38
CA MET A 392 28.12 3.55 -7.15
C MET A 392 27.72 2.75 -5.91
N LYS A 393 26.51 2.16 -5.90
CA LYS A 393 26.06 1.27 -4.82
C LYS A 393 27.05 0.11 -4.61
N GLN A 394 27.48 -0.56 -5.67
CA GLN A 394 28.45 -1.67 -5.59
C GLN A 394 29.81 -1.23 -5.01
N SER A 395 30.33 -0.06 -5.40
CA SER A 395 31.61 0.45 -4.87
C SER A 395 31.54 0.89 -3.41
N GLN A 396 30.35 1.27 -2.93
CA GLN A 396 30.14 1.67 -1.53
C GLN A 396 29.76 0.50 -0.62
N THR A 397 29.14 -0.55 -1.18
CA THR A 397 28.72 -1.75 -0.46
C THR A 397 29.86 -2.76 -0.45
N THR A 398 30.79 -2.62 0.50
CA THR A 398 31.78 -3.67 0.78
C THR A 398 31.19 -4.68 1.75
N ASP A 399 31.60 -5.94 1.67
CA ASP A 399 31.19 -6.99 2.63
C ASP A 399 31.40 -6.53 4.07
N LYS A 400 32.52 -5.83 4.33
CA LYS A 400 32.80 -5.23 5.64
C LYS A 400 31.73 -4.23 6.08
N LYS A 401 31.36 -3.26 5.23
CA LYS A 401 30.34 -2.26 5.56
C LYS A 401 28.95 -2.86 5.68
N LEU A 402 28.63 -3.87 4.87
CA LEU A 402 27.39 -4.61 4.97
C LEU A 402 27.32 -5.37 6.29
N LEU A 403 28.40 -6.06 6.67
CA LEU A 403 28.49 -6.77 7.95
C LEU A 403 28.44 -5.81 9.14
N GLU A 404 29.12 -4.66 9.09
CA GLU A 404 29.03 -3.61 10.10
C GLU A 404 27.59 -3.07 10.23
N TYR A 405 26.92 -2.82 9.11
CA TYR A 405 25.52 -2.38 9.10
C TYR A 405 24.60 -3.45 9.71
N LEU A 406 24.71 -4.71 9.27
CA LEU A 406 23.88 -5.80 9.78
C LEU A 406 24.13 -6.08 11.28
N HIS A 407 25.39 -6.00 11.72
CA HIS A 407 25.75 -6.14 13.13
C HIS A 407 25.12 -5.05 14.01
N ASN A 408 25.06 -3.82 13.49
CA ASN A 408 24.49 -2.68 14.21
C ASN A 408 22.95 -2.61 14.09
N ASN A 409 22.33 -3.44 13.23
CA ASN A 409 20.89 -3.45 12.97
C ASN A 409 20.35 -4.89 13.08
N ASN A 410 20.41 -5.45 14.29
CA ASN A 410 20.05 -6.86 14.55
C ASN A 410 18.64 -7.23 14.05
N GLU A 411 17.65 -6.33 14.08
CA GLU A 411 16.31 -6.58 13.55
C GLU A 411 16.30 -6.83 12.03
N VAL A 412 17.13 -6.09 11.28
CA VAL A 412 17.32 -6.29 9.84
C VAL A 412 18.07 -7.59 9.60
N LEU A 413 19.11 -7.86 10.38
CA LEU A 413 19.87 -9.11 10.29
C LEU A 413 18.98 -10.33 10.58
N ASP A 414 18.11 -10.26 11.58
CA ASP A 414 17.19 -11.34 11.93
C ASP A 414 16.09 -11.51 10.88
N SER A 415 15.60 -10.42 10.27
CA SER A 415 14.70 -10.47 9.12
C SER A 415 15.36 -11.09 7.89
N VAL A 416 16.63 -10.73 7.60
CA VAL A 416 17.42 -11.30 6.50
C VAL A 416 17.71 -12.78 6.76
N LYS A 417 18.07 -13.17 7.98
CA LYS A 417 18.25 -14.59 8.36
C LYS A 417 16.95 -15.37 8.22
N ALA A 418 15.83 -14.83 8.66
CA ALA A 418 14.52 -15.47 8.52
C ALA A 418 14.16 -15.66 7.04
N GLY A 419 14.40 -14.64 6.19
CA GLY A 419 14.21 -14.71 4.75
C GLY A 419 15.12 -15.73 4.06
N ALA A 420 16.43 -15.68 4.34
CA ALA A 420 17.42 -16.59 3.76
C ALA A 420 17.22 -18.04 4.24
N PHE A 421 16.83 -18.25 5.49
CA PHE A 421 16.50 -19.58 6.02
C PHE A 421 15.23 -20.13 5.37
N LYS A 422 14.22 -19.30 5.13
CA LYS A 422 13.00 -19.68 4.40
C LYS A 422 13.32 -20.08 2.96
N GLU A 423 14.19 -19.34 2.27
CA GLU A 423 14.63 -19.64 0.91
C GLU A 423 15.53 -20.89 0.84
N TYR A 424 16.39 -21.10 1.85
CA TYR A 424 17.20 -22.30 2.00
C TYR A 424 16.35 -23.55 2.29
N ALA A 425 15.39 -23.46 3.22
CA ALA A 425 14.45 -24.53 3.53
C ALA A 425 13.57 -24.89 2.33
N TYR A 426 13.15 -23.89 1.55
CA TYR A 426 12.40 -24.05 0.31
C TYR A 426 13.22 -24.72 -0.81
N ASN A 427 14.51 -24.43 -0.91
CA ASN A 427 15.42 -25.12 -1.84
C ASN A 427 15.77 -26.54 -1.40
N LEU A 428 15.74 -26.83 -0.09
CA LEU A 428 15.86 -28.19 0.44
C LEU A 428 14.62 -29.04 0.15
N SER A 429 13.40 -28.47 0.14
CA SER A 429 12.19 -29.24 -0.20
C SER A 429 12.10 -29.63 -1.68
N ASP A 430 12.79 -28.92 -2.59
CA ASP A 430 12.81 -29.24 -4.03
C ASP A 430 13.92 -30.25 -4.42
N LYS A 431 14.94 -30.49 -3.57
CA LYS A 431 16.06 -31.40 -3.88
C LYS A 431 16.23 -32.61 -2.96
N THR A 432 15.69 -32.61 -1.74
CA THR A 432 16.06 -33.62 -0.74
C THR A 432 15.03 -34.73 -0.51
N ALA A 433 13.87 -34.70 -1.17
CA ALA A 433 12.83 -35.71 -0.99
C ALA A 433 13.06 -37.03 -1.78
N LEU A 434 13.95 -37.05 -2.79
CA LEU A 434 14.13 -38.21 -3.68
C LEU A 434 15.50 -38.91 -3.57
N GLU A 435 16.51 -38.27 -2.98
CA GLU A 435 17.88 -38.83 -2.88
C GLU A 435 18.24 -39.33 -1.48
N TRP A 436 17.38 -39.14 -0.48
CA TRP A 436 17.62 -39.63 0.89
C TRP A 436 16.86 -40.90 1.24
N PHE A 437 16.11 -41.47 0.28
CA PHE A 437 15.37 -42.73 0.42
C PHE A 437 15.75 -43.82 -0.61
N ASN A 438 16.80 -43.62 -1.39
CA ASN A 438 17.52 -44.65 -2.16
C ASN A 438 19.01 -44.57 -1.82
#